data_AF-A0AAV3XQY9-F1
#
_entry.id   AF-A0AAV3XQY9-F1
#
_cell.length_a   1.000
_cell.length_b   1.000
_cell.length_c   1.000
_cell.angle_alpha   90.00
_cell.angle_beta   90.00
_cell.angle_gamma   90.00
#
_symmetry.space_group_name_H-M   'P 1'
#
loop_
_entity.id
_entity.type
_entity.pdbx_description
1 polymer ?
#
loop_
_entity_poly.entity_id
_entity_poly.type
_entity_poly.pdbx_seq_one_letter_code
_entity_poly.pdbx_strand_id
1 'polypeptide(L)'
;MQSVDQVEATRSLPTLRLGSKGDDVKYLQELLNYHGYTVTVDGIFGAKTEAAVKKFQKSRGLKVDGIVGQKTWNELLAESGC
;
A
#
# COMPACT_ATOMS: atom_id res chain seq x y z
N MET A 1 11.27 -6.60 26.47
CA MET A 1 10.91 -5.36 25.74
C MET A 1 10.78 -5.78 24.28
N GLN A 2 9.56 -5.93 23.78
CA GLN A 2 9.24 -6.63 22.52
C GLN A 2 9.92 -5.88 21.35
N SER A 3 10.96 -6.38 20.67
CA SER A 3 11.05 -7.59 19.81
C SER A 3 9.87 -7.66 18.86
N VAL A 4 9.97 -7.10 17.65
CA VAL A 4 10.62 -7.71 16.48
C VAL A 4 10.56 -6.74 15.29
N ASP A 5 11.71 -6.15 14.94
CA ASP A 5 11.97 -5.68 13.59
C ASP A 5 12.12 -6.91 12.68
N GLN A 6 11.41 -6.90 11.55
CA GLN A 6 11.80 -7.60 10.31
C GLN A 6 11.83 -9.14 10.31
N VAL A 7 10.67 -9.79 10.18
CA VAL A 7 10.41 -11.07 9.46
C VAL A 7 8.90 -11.01 9.08
N GLU A 8 8.37 -11.24 7.87
CA GLU A 8 8.62 -12.27 6.88
C GLU A 8 8.15 -11.81 5.48
N ALA A 9 8.98 -11.99 4.46
CA ALA A 9 8.62 -11.87 3.05
C ALA A 9 7.78 -13.06 2.54
N THR A 10 7.04 -13.75 3.41
CA THR A 10 6.24 -14.92 3.06
C THR A 10 4.93 -14.94 3.85
N ARG A 11 3.80 -14.82 3.13
CA ARG A 11 2.40 -15.19 3.47
C ARG A 11 1.36 -14.18 3.93
N SER A 12 1.63 -12.89 4.15
CA SER A 12 0.56 -11.86 4.22
C SER A 12 1.20 -10.48 4.16
N LEU A 13 0.86 -9.65 3.17
CA LEU A 13 1.38 -8.29 3.11
C LEU A 13 0.85 -7.50 4.31
N PRO A 14 1.70 -6.75 5.04
CA PRO A 14 1.27 -6.03 6.21
C PRO A 14 0.24 -4.97 5.85
N THR A 15 -0.68 -4.70 6.79
CA THR A 15 -1.69 -3.66 6.59
C THR A 15 -1.04 -2.29 6.73
N LEU A 16 -0.96 -1.54 5.64
CA LEU A 16 -0.39 -0.18 5.64
C LEU A 16 -1.47 0.86 5.88
N ARG A 17 -1.15 1.90 6.65
CA ARG A 17 -2.05 3.00 6.99
C ARG A 17 -1.27 4.30 7.15
N LEU A 18 -1.96 5.42 7.33
CA LEU A 18 -1.32 6.70 7.61
C LEU A 18 -0.33 6.59 8.78
N GLY A 19 0.90 7.04 8.55
CA GLY A 19 2.02 6.93 9.49
C GLY A 19 2.83 5.63 9.40
N SER A 20 2.39 4.64 8.61
CA SER A 20 3.23 3.49 8.26
C SER A 20 4.45 3.96 7.46
N LYS A 21 5.59 3.30 7.68
CA LYS A 21 6.85 3.58 6.98
C LYS A 21 7.61 2.27 6.77
N GLY A 22 8.41 2.22 5.71
CA GLY A 22 9.21 1.04 5.36
C GLY A 22 9.20 0.76 3.87
N ASP A 23 9.91 -0.30 3.47
CA ASP A 23 10.00 -0.71 2.07
C ASP A 23 8.66 -1.18 1.50
N ASP A 24 7.76 -1.73 2.32
CA ASP A 24 6.38 -2.06 1.91
C ASP A 24 5.63 -0.82 1.41
N VAL A 25 5.86 0.34 2.04
CA VAL A 25 5.22 1.59 1.65
C VAL A 25 5.83 2.12 0.35
N LYS A 26 7.14 1.96 0.14
CA LYS A 26 7.76 2.30 -1.16
C LYS A 26 7.15 1.46 -2.27
N TYR A 27 7.02 0.15 -2.03
CA TYR A 27 6.45 -0.77 -3.00
C TYR A 27 4.99 -0.39 -3.36
N LEU A 28 4.18 -0.04 -2.34
CA LEU A 28 2.84 0.51 -2.57
C LEU A 28 2.87 1.81 -3.40
N GLN A 29 3.78 2.73 -3.08
CA GLN A 29 3.91 4.00 -3.79
C GLN A 29 4.34 3.79 -5.25
N GLU A 30 5.21 2.84 -5.53
CA GLU A 30 5.60 2.44 -6.89
C GLU A 30 4.40 1.87 -7.66
N LEU A 31 3.63 0.97 -7.05
CA LEU A 31 2.40 0.43 -7.64
C LEU A 31 1.38 1.53 -7.93
N LEU A 32 1.19 2.46 -6.99
CA LEU A 32 0.31 3.61 -7.21
C LEU A 32 0.76 4.45 -8.42
N ASN A 33 2.08 4.71 -8.56
CA ASN A 33 2.61 5.37 -9.75
C ASN A 33 2.37 4.58 -11.03
N TYR A 34 2.53 3.25 -10.98
CA TYR A 34 2.25 2.38 -12.11
C TYR A 34 0.77 2.48 -12.57
N HIS A 35 -0.16 2.59 -11.62
CA HIS A 35 -1.58 2.83 -11.90
C HIS A 35 -1.92 4.29 -12.30
N GLY A 36 -0.92 5.16 -12.44
CA GLY A 36 -1.11 6.56 -12.85
C GLY A 36 -1.36 7.53 -11.69
N TYR A 37 -1.20 7.10 -10.43
CA TYR A 37 -1.25 7.99 -9.28
C TYR A 37 0.16 8.49 -8.96
N THR A 38 0.45 9.74 -9.36
CA THR A 38 1.74 10.37 -9.05
C THR A 38 1.89 10.61 -7.55
N VAL A 39 2.63 9.73 -6.88
CA VAL A 39 2.97 9.83 -5.45
C VAL A 39 4.47 9.78 -5.26
N THR A 40 4.96 10.46 -4.23
CA THR A 40 6.39 10.43 -3.91
C THR A 40 6.73 9.11 -3.23
N VAL A 41 7.74 8.40 -3.75
CA VAL A 41 8.19 7.09 -3.24
C VAL A 41 9.23 7.31 -2.13
N ASP A 42 8.81 7.89 -1.02
CA ASP A 42 9.69 8.13 0.14
C ASP A 42 9.68 6.97 1.14
N GLY A 43 8.80 5.98 0.96
CA GLY A 43 8.57 4.91 1.94
C GLY A 43 7.83 5.37 3.19
N ILE A 44 7.13 6.51 3.10
CA ILE A 44 6.35 7.10 4.19
C ILE A 44 4.90 7.26 3.75
N PHE A 45 3.98 6.64 4.48
CA PHE A 45 2.57 6.69 4.19
C PHE A 45 2.00 7.99 4.76
N GLY A 46 2.14 9.06 3.98
CA GLY A 46 1.59 10.38 4.30
C GLY A 46 0.20 10.60 3.71
N ALA A 47 -0.34 11.80 3.92
CA ALA A 47 -1.66 12.20 3.40
C ALA A 47 -1.76 12.12 1.86
N LYS A 48 -0.65 12.35 1.13
CA LYS A 48 -0.60 12.21 -0.33
C LYS A 48 -0.81 10.76 -0.77
N THR A 49 -0.10 9.81 -0.15
CA THR A 49 -0.24 8.38 -0.40
C THR A 49 -1.62 7.91 0.00
N GLU A 50 -2.13 8.34 1.16
CA GLU A 50 -3.49 8.03 1.61
C GLU A 50 -4.55 8.47 0.58
N ALA A 51 -4.45 9.69 0.06
CA ALA A 51 -5.38 10.20 -0.94
C ALA A 51 -5.34 9.37 -2.24
N ALA A 52 -4.15 8.93 -2.66
CA ALA A 52 -3.99 8.05 -3.82
C ALA A 52 -4.58 6.66 -3.57
N VAL A 53 -4.31 6.05 -2.42
CA VAL A 53 -4.90 4.78 -2.00
C VAL A 53 -6.43 4.87 -1.97
N LYS A 54 -6.97 5.95 -1.38
CA LYS A 54 -8.42 6.16 -1.32
C LYS A 54 -9.04 6.26 -2.70
N LYS A 55 -8.39 6.96 -3.64
CA LYS A 55 -8.83 7.02 -5.03
C LYS A 55 -8.79 5.65 -5.71
N PHE A 56 -7.70 4.91 -5.55
CA PHE A 56 -7.56 3.55 -6.08
C PHE A 56 -8.67 2.63 -5.54
N GLN A 57 -8.86 2.61 -4.21
CA GLN A 57 -9.92 1.84 -3.55
C GLN A 57 -11.30 2.22 -4.09
N LYS A 58 -11.58 3.52 -4.26
CA LYS A 58 -12.85 4.00 -4.82
C LYS A 58 -13.04 3.53 -6.26
N SER A 59 -11.98 3.58 -7.07
CA SER A 59 -12.01 3.13 -8.47
C SER A 59 -12.25 1.63 -8.60
N ARG A 60 -11.77 0.84 -7.63
CA ARG A 60 -11.93 -0.61 -7.57
C ARG A 60 -13.22 -1.05 -6.85
N GLY A 61 -14.01 -0.11 -6.32
CA GLY A 61 -15.19 -0.44 -5.52
C GLY A 61 -14.85 -1.10 -4.16
N LEU A 62 -13.61 -0.94 -3.69
CA LEU A 62 -13.19 -1.36 -2.35
C LEU A 62 -13.62 -0.35 -1.28
N LYS A 63 -13.58 -0.78 -0.03
CA LYS A 63 -13.82 0.10 1.12
C LYS A 63 -12.71 1.16 1.19
N VAL A 64 -13.11 2.43 1.07
CA VAL A 64 -12.22 3.60 0.98
C VAL A 64 -11.78 4.06 2.37
N ASP A 65 -11.19 3.15 3.15
CA ASP A 65 -10.69 3.48 4.49
C ASP A 65 -9.32 4.17 4.43
N GLY A 66 -8.64 4.16 3.28
CA GLY A 66 -7.24 4.62 3.17
C GLY A 66 -6.24 3.64 3.79
N ILE A 67 -6.69 2.43 4.10
CA ILE A 67 -5.89 1.36 4.69
C ILE A 67 -5.65 0.29 3.61
N VAL A 68 -4.39 -0.03 3.35
CA VAL A 68 -3.99 -1.07 2.39
C VAL A 68 -3.83 -2.38 3.13
N GLY A 69 -4.93 -3.13 3.22
CA GLY A 69 -4.91 -4.51 3.71
C GLY A 69 -4.75 -5.52 2.57
N GLN A 70 -4.82 -6.81 2.91
CA GLN A 70 -4.67 -7.92 1.95
C GLN A 70 -5.57 -7.80 0.71
N LYS A 71 -6.80 -7.30 0.86
CA LYS A 71 -7.72 -7.07 -0.28
C LYS A 71 -7.20 -6.02 -1.25
N THR A 72 -6.68 -4.90 -0.73
CA THR A 72 -6.13 -3.83 -1.58
C THR A 72 -4.84 -4.28 -2.24
N TRP A 73 -3.98 -4.99 -1.50
CA TRP A 73 -2.79 -5.62 -2.06
C TRP A 73 -3.11 -6.61 -3.18
N ASN A 74 -4.14 -7.42 -3.00
CA ASN A 74 -4.57 -8.37 -4.03
C ASN A 74 -5.03 -7.64 -5.30
N GLU A 75 -5.77 -6.53 -5.20
CA GLU A 75 -6.16 -5.75 -6.39
C GLU A 75 -4.96 -5.09 -7.08
N LEU A 76 -4.00 -4.54 -6.33
CA LEU A 76 -2.79 -3.95 -6.88
C LEU A 76 -1.92 -5.00 -7.60
N LEU A 77 -1.82 -6.21 -7.02
CA LEU A 77 -1.04 -7.32 -7.56
C LEU A 77 -1.75 -8.09 -8.68
N ALA A 78 -3.07 -8.23 -8.60
CA ALA A 78 -3.88 -8.91 -9.62
C ALA A 78 -3.78 -8.21 -10.99
N GLU A 79 -3.47 -6.92 -11.01
CA GLU A 79 -3.20 -6.20 -12.26
C GLU A 79 -1.74 -6.26 -12.72
N SER A 80 -0.81 -6.64 -11.84
CA SER A 80 0.62 -6.74 -12.16
C SER A 80 1.12 -8.17 -12.39
N GLY A 81 0.27 -9.19 -12.17
CA GLY A 81 0.58 -10.60 -12.41
C GLY A 81 -0.33 -11.25 -13.45
N CYS A 82 0.20 -11.47 -14.65
CA CYS A 82 -0.12 -12.66 -15.45
C CYS A 82 0.91 -13.75 -15.13
#